data_AF-A0A3N5RKN3-F1
#
_entry.id   AF-A0A3N5RKN3-F1
#
_cell.length_a   1.000
_cell.length_b   1.000
_cell.length_c   1.000
_cell.angle_alpha   90.00
_cell.angle_beta   90.00
_cell.angle_gamma   90.00
#
_symmetry.space_group_name_H-M   'P 1'
#
loop_
_entity.id
_entity.type
_entity.pdbx_description
1 polymer ?
#
loop_
_entity_poly.entity_id
_entity_poly.type
_entity_poly.pdbx_seq_one_letter_code
_entity_poly.pdbx_strand_id
1 'polypeptide(L)'
;MFDRSSNNLPVPSFLRLVTAVECSVVFAAAVLLFFLPGLAAELWPWTIPSFNSRFVGAVYWAAYLPLILFWFIPRWQPGRLTLWMILTFTTLTMIAMIIHWDAFEWDRLSTFLVFWPLYIFLPINSTIFLVRSKRAGAAKGYDGPASLRIVLLIFALVGGAYGLGQVIAPEALTGFWPWKVDAFHSRIYAAAFVTPAVGAWILSFRRRFAAEYLSMGL
;
A
#
# COMPACT_ATOMS: atom_id res chain seq x y z
N MET A 1 -2.55 25.52 1.00
CA MET A 1 -2.20 24.16 1.43
C MET A 1 -2.07 23.18 0.26
N PHE A 2 -2.92 23.23 -0.78
CA PHE A 2 -2.74 22.43 -2.00
C PHE A 2 -2.30 23.31 -3.17
N ASP A 3 -1.13 23.02 -3.74
CA ASP A 3 -0.60 23.74 -4.90
C ASP A 3 -1.53 23.51 -6.10
N ARG A 4 -2.26 24.56 -6.47
CA ARG A 4 -3.15 24.56 -7.64
C ARG A 4 -2.50 25.09 -8.92
N SER A 5 -1.21 25.46 -8.86
CA SER A 5 -0.50 26.08 -9.98
C SER A 5 -0.47 25.20 -11.23
N SER A 6 -0.17 25.83 -12.38
CA SER A 6 -0.01 25.17 -13.67
C SER A 6 1.03 24.04 -13.66
N ASN A 7 1.94 24.02 -12.68
CA ASN A 7 2.95 22.99 -12.52
C ASN A 7 2.44 21.70 -11.87
N ASN A 8 1.27 21.73 -11.20
CA ASN A 8 0.66 20.56 -10.57
C ASN A 8 -0.58 20.09 -11.32
N LEU A 9 -0.36 19.49 -12.48
CA LEU A 9 -1.44 19.06 -13.37
C LEU A 9 -2.36 18.01 -12.69
N PRO A 10 -3.66 18.02 -13.02
CA PRO A 10 -4.57 16.97 -12.60
C PRO A 10 -4.16 15.63 -13.22
N VAL A 11 -4.44 14.54 -12.49
CA VAL A 11 -4.24 13.20 -13.04
C VAL A 11 -5.32 12.86 -14.08
N PRO A 12 -5.02 11.98 -15.06
CA PRO A 12 -6.00 11.54 -16.06
C PRO A 12 -7.27 10.94 -15.44
N SER A 13 -8.41 11.12 -16.10
CA SER A 13 -9.72 10.61 -15.64
C SER A 13 -9.72 9.11 -15.38
N PHE A 14 -9.03 8.33 -16.22
CA PHE A 14 -8.88 6.89 -16.01
C PHE A 14 -8.20 6.57 -14.68
N LEU A 15 -7.11 7.27 -14.33
CA LEU A 15 -6.43 7.04 -13.05
C LEU A 15 -7.33 7.44 -11.88
N ARG A 16 -8.12 8.51 -12.01
CA ARG A 16 -9.12 8.90 -11.00
C ARG A 16 -10.17 7.84 -10.78
N LEU A 17 -10.67 7.22 -11.85
CA LEU A 17 -11.62 6.12 -11.79
C LEU A 17 -11.01 4.90 -11.10
N VAL A 18 -9.80 4.51 -11.49
CA VAL A 18 -9.07 3.40 -10.86
C VAL A 18 -8.88 3.66 -9.37
N THR A 19 -8.43 4.85 -8.97
CA THR A 19 -8.28 5.21 -7.55
C THR A 19 -9.62 5.20 -6.79
N ALA A 20 -10.73 5.60 -7.42
CA ALA A 20 -12.05 5.53 -6.80
C ALA A 20 -12.51 4.08 -6.55
N VAL A 21 -12.24 3.19 -7.52
CA VAL A 21 -12.51 1.75 -7.39
C VAL A 21 -11.63 1.15 -6.30
N GLU A 22 -10.33 1.45 -6.30
CA GLU A 22 -9.40 1.03 -5.23
C GLU A 22 -9.89 1.48 -3.85
N CYS A 23 -10.27 2.76 -3.70
CA CYS A 23 -10.82 3.27 -2.44
C CYS A 23 -12.03 2.45 -1.98
N SER A 24 -12.96 2.16 -2.90
CA SER A 24 -14.17 1.40 -2.58
C SER A 24 -13.85 -0.03 -2.14
N VAL A 25 -12.96 -0.72 -2.88
CA VAL A 25 -12.57 -2.10 -2.58
C VAL A 25 -11.77 -2.18 -1.27
N VAL A 26 -10.80 -1.29 -1.06
CA VAL A 26 -9.97 -1.25 0.15
C VAL A 26 -10.82 -0.91 1.37
N PHE A 27 -11.76 0.04 1.25
CA PHE A 27 -12.70 0.34 2.33
C PHE A 27 -13.57 -0.87 2.69
N ALA A 28 -14.17 -1.52 1.69
CA ALA A 28 -14.98 -2.72 1.92
C ALA A 28 -14.16 -3.86 2.55
N ALA A 29 -12.95 -4.09 2.07
CA ALA A 29 -12.04 -5.08 2.63
C ALA A 29 -11.61 -4.73 4.07
N ALA A 30 -11.29 -3.47 4.36
CA ALA A 30 -10.94 -3.00 5.70
C ALA A 30 -12.10 -3.21 6.68
N VAL A 31 -13.34 -2.88 6.28
CA VAL A 31 -14.54 -3.11 7.09
C VAL A 31 -14.76 -4.60 7.34
N LEU A 32 -14.75 -5.41 6.28
CA LEU A 32 -14.97 -6.86 6.34
C LEU A 32 -13.96 -7.53 7.28
N LEU A 33 -12.66 -7.28 7.07
CA LEU A 33 -11.59 -7.94 7.81
C LEU A 33 -11.48 -7.45 9.25
N PHE A 34 -11.69 -6.15 9.50
CA PHE A 34 -11.54 -5.58 10.83
C PHE A 34 -12.76 -5.84 11.73
N PHE A 35 -13.97 -5.60 11.21
CA PHE A 35 -15.19 -5.66 12.03
C PHE A 35 -15.96 -6.97 11.90
N LEU A 36 -15.83 -7.68 10.77
CA LEU A 36 -16.64 -8.86 10.45
C LEU A 36 -15.78 -10.12 10.17
N PRO A 37 -14.88 -10.53 11.08
CA PRO A 37 -13.94 -11.62 10.81
C PRO A 37 -14.59 -12.98 10.57
N GLY A 38 -15.81 -13.23 11.08
CA GLY A 38 -16.58 -14.44 10.77
C GLY A 38 -16.98 -14.50 9.30
N LEU A 39 -17.56 -13.41 8.79
CA LEU A 39 -17.90 -13.29 7.37
C LEU A 39 -16.65 -13.28 6.47
N ALA A 40 -15.56 -12.68 6.94
CA ALA A 40 -14.28 -12.72 6.24
C ALA A 40 -13.76 -14.17 6.07
N ALA A 41 -13.96 -15.05 7.05
CA ALA A 41 -13.52 -16.44 6.94
C ALA A 41 -14.17 -17.18 5.75
N GLU A 42 -15.38 -16.77 5.36
CA GLU A 42 -16.14 -17.34 4.24
C GLU A 42 -15.87 -16.61 2.90
N LEU A 43 -15.79 -15.28 2.92
CA LEU A 43 -15.71 -14.47 1.71
C LEU A 43 -14.28 -14.15 1.26
N TRP A 44 -13.30 -14.18 2.17
CA TRP A 44 -11.94 -13.79 1.85
C TRP A 44 -11.28 -14.81 0.90
N PRO A 45 -10.32 -14.43 0.04
CA PRO A 45 -9.76 -15.34 -0.97
C PRO A 45 -8.96 -16.54 -0.41
N TRP A 46 -8.69 -16.56 0.89
CA TRP A 46 -8.07 -17.67 1.59
C TRP A 46 -8.63 -17.78 3.00
N THR A 47 -8.44 -18.94 3.62
CA THR A 47 -8.79 -19.16 5.03
C THR A 47 -7.91 -18.31 5.94
N ILE A 48 -8.51 -17.37 6.66
CA ILE A 48 -7.82 -16.41 7.52
C ILE A 48 -8.33 -16.45 8.97
N PRO A 49 -7.48 -16.72 9.97
CA PRO A 49 -7.89 -16.69 11.37
C PRO A 49 -8.36 -15.29 11.81
N SER A 50 -9.28 -15.22 12.77
CA SER A 50 -9.93 -13.94 13.14
C SER A 50 -8.97 -12.84 13.56
N PHE A 51 -7.88 -13.17 14.25
CA PHE A 51 -6.88 -12.16 14.64
C PHE A 51 -6.07 -11.67 13.43
N ASN A 52 -5.60 -12.58 12.58
CA ASN A 52 -4.91 -12.27 11.32
C ASN A 52 -5.81 -11.42 10.39
N SER A 53 -7.10 -11.73 10.34
CA SER A 53 -8.11 -10.96 9.61
C SER A 53 -8.16 -9.51 10.11
N ARG A 54 -8.33 -9.30 11.42
CA ARG A 54 -8.34 -7.95 12.00
C ARG A 54 -7.05 -7.19 11.76
N PHE A 55 -5.90 -7.87 11.86
CA PHE A 55 -4.61 -7.27 11.57
C PHE A 55 -4.53 -6.75 10.12
N VAL A 56 -4.91 -7.57 9.13
CA VAL A 56 -4.97 -7.13 7.72
C VAL A 56 -5.99 -6.01 7.52
N GLY A 57 -7.13 -6.08 8.19
CA GLY A 57 -8.12 -5.00 8.19
C GLY A 57 -7.53 -3.67 8.68
N ALA A 58 -6.73 -3.68 9.74
CA ALA A 58 -6.03 -2.50 10.25
C ALA A 58 -5.01 -1.95 9.25
N VAL A 59 -4.27 -2.84 8.57
CA VAL A 59 -3.35 -2.47 7.49
C VAL A 59 -4.11 -1.78 6.35
N TYR A 60 -5.27 -2.30 5.95
CA TYR A 60 -6.08 -1.64 4.92
C TYR A 60 -6.68 -0.32 5.36
N TRP A 61 -7.04 -0.15 6.64
CA TRP A 61 -7.40 1.17 7.17
C TRP A 61 -6.25 2.17 7.08
N ALA A 62 -5.03 1.74 7.41
CA ALA A 62 -3.84 2.58 7.26
C ALA A 62 -3.57 2.94 5.79
N ALA A 63 -3.71 1.97 4.87
CA ALA A 63 -3.56 2.19 3.44
C ALA A 63 -4.69 3.03 2.82
N TYR A 64 -5.87 3.05 3.44
CA TYR A 64 -7.02 3.81 2.96
C TYR A 64 -6.77 5.33 2.98
N LEU A 65 -6.02 5.83 3.98
CA LEU A 65 -5.72 7.27 4.11
C LEU A 65 -5.01 7.89 2.89
N PRO A 66 -3.88 7.37 2.39
CA PRO A 66 -3.25 7.91 1.18
C PRO A 66 -4.13 7.75 -0.07
N LEU A 67 -4.96 6.69 -0.14
CA LEU A 67 -5.86 6.47 -1.27
C LEU A 67 -6.99 7.49 -1.32
N ILE A 68 -7.68 7.70 -0.19
CA ILE A 68 -8.81 8.63 -0.10
C ILE A 68 -8.34 10.07 -0.33
N LEU A 69 -7.15 10.43 0.19
CA LEU A 69 -6.52 11.72 -0.07
C LEU A 69 -6.18 11.89 -1.57
N PHE A 70 -5.65 10.85 -2.21
CA PHE A 70 -5.35 10.91 -3.64
C PHE A 70 -6.63 11.03 -4.49
N TRP A 71 -7.72 10.38 -4.07
CA TRP A 71 -9.00 10.51 -4.75
C TRP A 71 -9.58 11.93 -4.65
N PHE A 72 -9.55 12.54 -3.45
CA PHE A 72 -10.01 13.91 -3.22
C PHE A 72 -9.07 14.98 -3.81
N ILE A 73 -7.78 14.68 -3.92
CA ILE A 73 -6.75 15.58 -4.45
C ILE A 73 -6.08 14.90 -5.66
N PRO A 74 -6.80 14.79 -6.80
CA PRO A 74 -6.35 14.02 -7.96
C PRO A 74 -5.29 14.80 -8.76
N ARG A 75 -4.11 14.99 -8.16
CA ARG A 75 -2.98 15.73 -8.72
C ARG A 75 -1.70 14.92 -8.62
N TRP A 76 -0.78 15.16 -9.55
CA TRP A 76 0.44 14.37 -9.68
C TRP A 76 1.37 14.45 -8.47
N GLN A 77 1.42 15.57 -7.76
CA GLN A 77 2.31 15.72 -6.59
C GLN A 77 2.01 14.69 -5.48
N PRO A 78 0.86 14.76 -4.77
CA PRO A 78 0.54 13.75 -3.75
C PRO A 78 0.34 12.35 -4.36
N GLY A 79 -0.19 12.30 -5.58
CA GLY A 79 -0.47 11.05 -6.28
C GLY A 79 0.77 10.22 -6.60
N ARG A 80 1.93 10.83 -6.87
CA ARG A 80 3.17 10.09 -7.15
C ARG A 80 3.61 9.24 -5.97
N LEU A 81 3.57 9.79 -4.76
CA LEU A 81 3.93 9.03 -3.56
C LEU A 81 2.95 7.86 -3.35
N THR A 82 1.64 8.14 -3.44
CA THR A 82 0.60 7.10 -3.34
C THR A 82 0.78 6.01 -4.40
N LEU A 83 1.12 6.36 -5.65
CA LEU A 83 1.40 5.37 -6.71
C LEU A 83 2.63 4.51 -6.41
N TRP A 84 3.69 5.07 -5.83
CA TRP A 84 4.84 4.26 -5.36
C TRP A 84 4.44 3.30 -4.25
N MET A 85 3.58 3.75 -3.33
CA MET A 85 3.07 2.90 -2.26
C MET A 85 2.17 1.77 -2.81
N ILE A 86 1.24 2.08 -3.72
CA ILE A 86 0.40 1.08 -4.39
C ILE A 86 1.28 0.07 -5.12
N LEU A 87 2.25 0.53 -5.92
CA LEU A 87 3.16 -0.34 -6.65
C LEU A 87 3.90 -1.30 -5.71
N THR A 88 4.46 -0.78 -4.63
CA THR A 88 5.23 -1.56 -3.65
C THR A 88 4.35 -2.62 -2.99
N PHE A 89 3.21 -2.20 -2.45
CA PHE A 89 2.29 -3.09 -1.74
C PHE A 89 1.79 -4.20 -2.65
N THR A 90 1.28 -3.82 -3.83
CA THR A 90 0.64 -4.77 -4.75
C THR A 90 1.64 -5.72 -5.39
N THR A 91 2.88 -5.27 -5.64
CA THR A 91 3.93 -6.14 -6.19
C THR A 91 4.39 -7.18 -5.18
N LEU A 92 4.62 -6.78 -3.92
CA LEU A 92 5.01 -7.73 -2.86
C LEU A 92 3.91 -8.75 -2.59
N THR A 93 2.66 -8.30 -2.51
CA THR A 93 1.51 -9.20 -2.36
C THR A 93 1.37 -10.13 -3.57
N MET A 94 1.51 -9.62 -4.80
CA MET A 94 1.48 -10.45 -6.01
C MET A 94 2.58 -11.52 -6.02
N ILE A 95 3.80 -11.18 -5.59
CA ILE A 95 4.88 -12.17 -5.45
C ILE A 95 4.50 -13.25 -4.43
N ALA A 96 3.96 -12.86 -3.26
CA ALA A 96 3.51 -13.80 -2.25
C ALA A 96 2.36 -14.70 -2.76
N MET A 97 1.44 -14.15 -3.57
CA MET A 97 0.35 -14.90 -4.21
C MET A 97 0.87 -15.97 -5.17
N ILE A 98 1.88 -15.65 -5.97
CA ILE A 98 2.49 -16.60 -6.90
C ILE A 98 3.24 -17.71 -6.14
N ILE A 99 3.97 -17.35 -5.08
CA ILE A 99 4.70 -18.34 -4.26
C ILE A 99 3.73 -19.29 -3.53
N HIS A 100 2.60 -18.77 -3.06
CA HIS A 100 1.61 -19.51 -2.26
C HIS A 100 0.31 -19.72 -3.04
N TRP A 101 0.42 -20.15 -4.29
CA TRP A 101 -0.72 -20.42 -5.16
C TRP A 101 -1.76 -21.35 -4.50
N ASP A 102 -1.29 -22.39 -3.82
CA ASP A 102 -2.12 -23.42 -3.19
C ASP A 102 -2.80 -22.96 -1.88
N ALA A 103 -2.45 -21.77 -1.37
CA ALA A 103 -3.09 -21.21 -0.18
C ALA A 103 -4.46 -20.56 -0.48
N PHE A 104 -4.78 -20.33 -1.74
CA PHE A 104 -6.01 -19.68 -2.16
C PHE A 104 -7.18 -20.67 -2.30
N GLU A 105 -8.35 -20.21 -1.90
CA GLU A 105 -9.61 -20.94 -2.04
C GLU A 105 -10.20 -20.61 -3.42
N TRP A 106 -9.90 -21.48 -4.40
CA TRP A 106 -10.20 -21.25 -5.82
C TRP A 106 -11.69 -21.36 -6.18
N ASP A 107 -12.51 -21.91 -5.28
CA ASP A 107 -13.96 -21.96 -5.38
C ASP A 107 -14.63 -20.60 -5.07
N ARG A 108 -13.92 -19.67 -4.44
CA ARG A 108 -14.47 -18.36 -4.05
C ARG A 108 -14.38 -17.34 -5.18
N LEU A 109 -15.50 -16.65 -5.41
CA LEU A 109 -15.59 -15.52 -6.36
C LEU A 109 -14.55 -14.43 -6.08
N SER A 110 -14.28 -14.16 -4.80
CA SER A 110 -13.33 -13.14 -4.37
C SER A 110 -11.90 -13.43 -4.85
N THR A 111 -11.52 -14.70 -4.97
CA THR A 111 -10.20 -15.12 -5.47
C THR A 111 -10.02 -14.72 -6.92
N PHE A 112 -10.91 -15.17 -7.82
CA PHE A 112 -10.70 -15.01 -9.26
C PHE A 112 -11.23 -13.69 -9.84
N LEU A 113 -12.31 -13.10 -9.29
CA LEU A 113 -12.89 -11.86 -9.83
C LEU A 113 -12.27 -10.61 -9.24
N VAL A 114 -11.82 -10.67 -7.99
CA VAL A 114 -11.41 -9.47 -7.25
C VAL A 114 -9.93 -9.50 -6.99
N PHE A 115 -9.45 -10.45 -6.19
CA PHE A 115 -8.11 -10.41 -5.63
C PHE A 115 -7.03 -10.57 -6.71
N TRP A 116 -7.04 -11.67 -7.46
CA TRP A 116 -6.04 -11.93 -8.51
C TRP A 116 -5.98 -10.84 -9.59
N PRO A 117 -7.11 -10.45 -10.22
CA PRO A 117 -7.09 -9.38 -11.22
C PRO A 117 -6.58 -8.06 -10.66
N LEU A 118 -6.97 -7.68 -9.44
CA LEU A 118 -6.55 -6.43 -8.80
C LEU A 118 -5.03 -6.41 -8.56
N TYR A 119 -4.47 -7.48 -7.99
CA TYR A 119 -3.03 -7.52 -7.68
C TYR A 119 -2.14 -7.71 -8.91
N ILE A 120 -2.68 -8.13 -10.06
CA ILE A 120 -1.98 -8.10 -11.36
C ILE A 120 -2.11 -6.71 -12.00
N PHE A 121 -3.30 -6.13 -12.03
CA PHE A 121 -3.59 -4.87 -12.71
C PHE A 121 -2.92 -3.66 -12.04
N LEU A 122 -3.01 -3.54 -10.71
CA LEU A 122 -2.53 -2.38 -9.97
C LEU A 122 -1.02 -2.09 -10.08
N PRO A 123 -0.10 -3.08 -10.01
CA PRO A 123 1.33 -2.79 -10.18
C PRO A 123 1.64 -2.34 -11.62
N ILE A 124 0.97 -2.91 -12.63
CA ILE A 124 1.13 -2.50 -14.03
C ILE A 124 0.61 -1.07 -14.22
N ASN A 125 -0.61 -0.79 -13.74
CA ASN A 125 -1.22 0.54 -13.80
C ASN A 125 -0.33 1.59 -13.12
N SER A 126 0.14 1.30 -11.90
CA SER A 126 1.01 2.20 -11.13
C SER A 126 2.33 2.45 -11.84
N THR A 127 2.95 1.41 -12.43
CA THR A 127 4.18 1.54 -13.21
C THR A 127 3.99 2.46 -14.42
N ILE A 128 2.94 2.24 -15.22
CA ILE A 128 2.63 3.06 -16.40
C ILE A 128 2.44 4.53 -16.00
N PHE A 129 1.65 4.81 -14.96
CA PHE A 129 1.39 6.17 -14.54
C PHE A 129 2.59 6.83 -13.86
N LEU A 130 3.42 6.10 -13.13
CA LEU A 130 4.69 6.61 -12.59
C LEU A 130 5.66 7.00 -13.71
N VAL A 131 5.79 6.20 -14.77
CA VAL A 131 6.62 6.53 -15.94
C VAL A 131 6.08 7.77 -16.66
N ARG A 132 4.76 7.86 -16.86
CA ARG A 132 4.11 9.06 -17.45
C ARG A 132 4.27 10.29 -16.58
N SER A 133 4.25 10.12 -15.25
CA SER A 133 4.38 11.22 -14.29
C SER A 133 5.71 11.95 -14.39
N LYS A 134 6.78 11.31 -14.88
CA LYS A 134 8.11 11.92 -15.07
C LYS A 134 8.09 13.15 -16.00
N ARG A 135 7.03 13.28 -16.82
CA ARG A 135 6.83 14.40 -17.75
C ARG A 135 6.10 15.59 -17.13
N ALA A 136 5.51 15.45 -15.94
CA ALA A 136 4.85 16.54 -15.24
C ALA A 136 5.87 17.35 -14.41
N GLY A 137 5.80 18.68 -14.50
CA GLY A 137 6.73 19.59 -13.82
C GLY A 137 6.83 19.35 -12.31
N ALA A 138 8.01 19.55 -11.74
CA ALA A 138 8.22 19.55 -10.31
C ALA A 138 7.93 20.95 -9.76
N ALA A 139 7.02 21.11 -8.80
CA ALA A 139 6.89 22.39 -8.10
C ALA A 139 8.07 22.61 -7.14
N LYS A 140 8.05 23.73 -6.40
CA LYS A 140 9.07 24.06 -5.41
C LYS A 140 9.03 23.08 -4.23
N GLY A 141 10.21 22.59 -3.85
CA GLY A 141 10.38 21.67 -2.73
C GLY A 141 10.19 22.35 -1.36
N TYR A 142 9.66 21.62 -0.39
CA TYR A 142 9.57 21.98 1.02
C TYR A 142 10.67 21.26 1.80
N ASP A 143 11.70 21.96 2.25
CA ASP A 143 12.73 21.36 3.08
C ASP A 143 12.26 21.29 4.54
N GLY A 144 11.54 20.21 4.87
CA GLY A 144 11.20 19.88 6.27
C GLY A 144 12.45 19.73 7.17
N PRO A 145 12.28 19.77 8.50
CA PRO A 145 13.40 19.80 9.45
C PRO A 145 14.28 18.55 9.36
N ALA A 146 15.57 18.70 9.68
CA ALA A 146 16.55 17.60 9.64
C ALA A 146 16.17 16.43 10.56
N SER A 147 15.56 16.71 11.72
CA SER A 147 15.06 15.70 12.65
C SER A 147 14.02 14.79 12.00
N LEU A 148 13.03 15.36 11.33
CA LEU A 148 12.01 14.59 10.61
C LEU A 148 12.64 13.71 9.52
N ARG A 149 13.65 14.23 8.80
CA ARG A 149 14.39 13.43 7.82
C ARG A 149 15.05 12.21 8.46
N ILE A 150 15.70 12.39 9.60
CA ILE A 150 16.38 11.30 10.32
C ILE A 150 15.35 10.26 10.79
N VAL A 151 14.23 10.69 11.36
CA VAL A 151 13.14 9.79 11.78
C VAL A 151 12.61 8.98 10.60
N LEU A 152 12.36 9.61 9.45
CA LEU A 152 11.91 8.93 8.24
C LEU A 152 12.94 7.92 7.72
N LEU A 153 14.23 8.25 7.77
CA LEU A 153 15.30 7.33 7.37
C LEU A 153 15.40 6.12 8.31
N ILE A 154 15.33 6.34 9.62
CA ILE A 154 15.34 5.25 10.60
C ILE A 154 14.13 4.34 10.36
N PHE A 155 12.94 4.92 10.21
CA PHE A 155 11.72 4.16 9.92
C PHE A 155 11.83 3.37 8.62
N ALA A 156 12.35 3.99 7.54
CA ALA A 156 12.56 3.34 6.26
C ALA A 156 13.55 2.16 6.35
N LEU A 157 14.66 2.34 7.08
CA LEU A 157 15.66 1.29 7.24
C LEU A 157 15.14 0.14 8.10
N VAL A 158 14.57 0.44 9.27
CA VAL A 158 14.09 -0.58 10.21
C VAL A 158 12.88 -1.31 9.63
N GLY A 159 11.86 -0.58 9.16
CA GLY A 159 10.65 -1.15 8.57
C GLY A 159 10.93 -1.89 7.26
N GLY A 160 11.79 -1.34 6.41
CA GLY A 160 12.23 -1.97 5.18
C GLY A 160 13.01 -3.25 5.42
N ALA A 161 14.00 -3.24 6.32
CA ALA A 161 14.76 -4.43 6.67
C ALA A 161 13.88 -5.52 7.31
N TYR A 162 12.96 -5.13 8.20
CA TYR A 162 12.05 -6.08 8.83
C TYR A 162 11.08 -6.71 7.81
N GLY A 163 10.47 -5.90 6.95
CA GLY A 163 9.57 -6.41 5.89
C GLY A 163 10.30 -7.29 4.87
N LEU A 164 11.48 -6.91 4.41
CA LEU A 164 12.30 -7.76 3.54
C LEU A 164 12.73 -9.06 4.24
N GLY A 165 13.05 -8.97 5.54
CA GLY A 165 13.32 -10.14 6.38
C GLY A 165 12.13 -11.09 6.47
N GLN A 166 10.90 -10.58 6.56
CA GLN A 166 9.67 -11.41 6.54
C GLN A 166 9.47 -12.13 5.20
N VAL A 167 10.01 -11.61 4.09
CA VAL A 167 9.98 -12.31 2.79
C VAL A 167 10.94 -13.49 2.76
N ILE A 168 12.14 -13.29 3.30
CA ILE A 168 13.27 -14.24 3.25
C ILE A 168 13.14 -15.33 4.32
N ALA A 169 12.88 -14.93 5.56
CA ALA A 169 12.84 -15.79 6.75
C ALA A 169 11.54 -15.56 7.54
N PRO A 170 10.37 -15.88 6.96
CA PRO A 170 9.07 -15.49 7.51
C PRO A 170 8.86 -15.97 8.94
N GLU A 171 9.00 -17.28 9.18
CA GLU A 171 8.70 -17.91 10.48
C GLU A 171 9.67 -17.44 11.58
N ALA A 172 10.93 -17.13 11.23
CA ALA A 172 11.88 -16.58 12.19
C ALA A 172 11.50 -15.16 12.63
N LEU A 173 11.02 -14.34 11.69
CA LEU A 173 10.66 -12.94 11.96
C LEU A 173 9.24 -12.75 12.48
N THR A 174 8.42 -13.80 12.49
CA THR A 174 7.09 -13.79 13.10
C THR A 174 6.95 -14.74 14.28
N GLY A 175 7.94 -15.58 14.57
CA GLY A 175 7.88 -16.55 15.66
C GLY A 175 7.75 -15.94 17.06
N PHE A 176 8.14 -14.67 17.22
CA PHE A 176 7.96 -13.91 18.46
C PHE A 176 6.61 -13.16 18.53
N TRP A 177 5.79 -13.21 17.49
CA TRP A 177 4.49 -12.54 17.50
C TRP A 177 3.56 -13.20 18.52
N PRO A 178 2.66 -12.44 19.16
CA PRO A 178 1.76 -13.00 20.17
C PRO A 178 0.66 -13.90 19.59
N TRP A 179 0.61 -14.08 18.27
CA TRP A 179 -0.29 -15.00 17.58
C TRP A 179 0.44 -15.72 16.44
N LYS A 180 -0.13 -16.83 15.97
CA LYS A 180 0.45 -17.64 14.90
C LYS A 180 0.36 -16.90 13.56
N VAL A 181 1.52 -16.71 12.93
CA VAL A 181 1.67 -16.21 11.57
C VAL A 181 2.54 -17.19 10.80
N ASP A 182 1.92 -17.87 9.84
CA ASP A 182 2.62 -18.80 8.95
C ASP A 182 3.44 -18.09 7.87
N ALA A 183 4.14 -18.88 7.06
CA ALA A 183 5.01 -18.39 6.01
C ALA A 183 4.27 -17.65 4.88
N PHE A 184 2.97 -17.91 4.69
CA PHE A 184 2.16 -17.20 3.70
C PHE A 184 1.76 -15.82 4.23
N HIS A 185 1.14 -15.77 5.40
CA HIS A 185 0.71 -14.53 6.05
C HIS A 185 1.88 -13.59 6.31
N SER A 186 3.03 -14.10 6.76
CA SER A 186 4.24 -13.28 6.94
C SER A 186 4.67 -12.58 5.65
N ARG A 187 4.63 -13.27 4.50
CA ARG A 187 5.02 -12.68 3.20
C ARG A 187 4.00 -11.67 2.70
N ILE A 188 2.72 -11.86 2.99
CA ILE A 188 1.68 -10.86 2.74
C ILE A 188 1.90 -9.64 3.66
N TYR A 189 2.22 -9.86 4.93
CA TYR A 189 2.41 -8.80 5.93
C TYR A 189 3.67 -7.98 5.67
N ALA A 190 4.68 -8.55 5.02
CA ALA A 190 5.86 -7.83 4.58
C ALA A 190 5.50 -6.56 3.80
N ALA A 191 4.46 -6.62 2.95
CA ALA A 191 3.99 -5.47 2.19
C ALA A 191 3.56 -4.30 3.10
N ALA A 192 2.99 -4.58 4.28
CA ALA A 192 2.56 -3.58 5.26
C ALA A 192 3.73 -2.82 5.90
N PHE A 193 4.92 -3.42 5.94
CA PHE A 193 6.13 -2.80 6.48
C PHE A 193 6.96 -2.12 5.39
N VAL A 194 7.17 -2.79 4.24
CA VAL A 194 7.99 -2.25 3.15
C VAL A 194 7.32 -1.05 2.47
N THR A 195 5.99 -1.04 2.33
CA THR A 195 5.27 0.04 1.65
C THR A 195 5.44 1.41 2.33
N PRO A 196 5.14 1.59 3.62
CA PRO A 196 5.39 2.86 4.29
C PRO A 196 6.89 3.15 4.43
N ALA A 197 7.76 2.13 4.49
CA ALA A 197 9.22 2.33 4.49
C ALA A 197 9.71 2.95 3.16
N VAL A 198 9.21 2.47 2.01
CA VAL A 198 9.47 3.08 0.70
C VAL A 198 8.92 4.50 0.63
N GLY A 199 7.72 4.74 1.17
CA GLY A 199 7.15 6.08 1.27
C GLY A 199 8.05 7.04 2.06
N ALA A 200 8.52 6.61 3.24
CA ALA A 200 9.42 7.38 4.08
C ALA A 200 10.78 7.63 3.42
N TRP A 201 11.34 6.63 2.74
CA TRP A 201 12.57 6.77 1.96
C TRP A 201 12.43 7.79 0.82
N ILE A 202 11.33 7.77 0.08
CA ILE A 202 11.09 8.73 -1.00
C ILE A 202 11.04 10.16 -0.45
N LEU A 203 10.34 10.36 0.67
CA LEU A 203 10.24 11.65 1.37
C LEU A 203 11.59 12.12 1.96
N SER A 204 12.52 11.21 2.28
CA SER A 204 13.82 11.58 2.85
C SER A 204 14.86 12.04 1.82
N PHE A 205 14.71 11.69 0.53
CA PHE A 205 15.71 11.99 -0.52
C PHE A 205 15.24 12.92 -1.65
N ARG A 206 13.94 13.02 -1.95
CA ARG A 206 13.44 13.85 -3.07
C ARG A 206 13.07 15.27 -2.62
N ARG A 207 13.12 16.25 -3.53
CA ARG A 207 12.54 17.60 -3.33
C ARG A 207 11.06 17.43 -3.01
N ARG A 208 10.69 17.78 -1.78
CA ARG A 208 9.48 17.33 -1.08
C ARG A 208 8.30 18.23 -1.39
N PHE A 209 7.08 17.72 -1.44
CA PHE A 209 5.90 18.58 -1.40
C PHE A 209 5.21 18.46 -0.05
N ALA A 210 4.79 19.57 0.55
CA ALA A 210 4.03 19.54 1.81
C ALA A 210 2.80 18.60 1.72
N ALA A 211 2.21 18.48 0.52
CA ALA A 211 1.08 17.58 0.27
C ALA A 211 1.44 16.08 0.29
N GLU A 212 2.71 15.70 0.08
CA GLU A 212 3.14 14.29 0.15
C GLU A 212 3.26 13.81 1.60
N TYR A 213 3.53 14.70 2.56
CA TYR A 213 3.52 14.37 3.99
C TYR A 213 2.13 13.97 4.49
N LEU A 214 1.08 14.64 3.98
CA LEU A 214 -0.31 14.31 4.30
C LEU A 214 -0.67 12.87 3.91
N SER A 215 -0.12 12.35 2.80
CA SER A 215 -0.32 10.96 2.39
C SER A 215 0.23 9.95 3.41
N MET A 216 1.18 10.37 4.24
CA MET A 216 1.73 9.56 5.34
C MET A 216 1.09 9.90 6.70
N GLY A 217 0.07 10.77 6.74
CA GLY A 217 -0.57 11.25 7.96
C GLY A 217 0.28 12.23 8.78
N LEU A 218 1.27 12.88 8.15
CA LEU A 218 2.20 13.84 8.76
C LEU A 218 1.86 15.29 8.41
#